data_AF-A0A4S1ZHT3-F1
#
_entry.id   AF-A0A4S1ZHT3-F1
#
_cell.length_a   1.000
_cell.length_b   1.000
_cell.length_c   1.000
_cell.angle_alpha   90.00
_cell.angle_beta   90.00
_cell.angle_gamma   90.00
#
_symmetry.space_group_name_H-M   'P 1'
#
loop_
_entity.id
_entity.type
_entity.pdbx_description
1 polymer ?
#
loop_
_entity_poly.entity_id
_entity_poly.type
_entity_poly.pdbx_seq_one_letter_code
_entity_poly.pdbx_strand_id
1 'polypeptide(L)'
;MNKERREELLDVIDLLEEAKDRIGEIREEEEDALYSLPEGLQESSRGFAMQDAMDTLDGFTDSIDKIQCQIEEFARPKKKQKNKKP
;
A
#
# COMPACT_ATOMS: atom_id res chain seq x y z
N MET A 1 24.92 -0.81 1.99
CA MET A 1 24.26 -1.03 0.69
C MET A 1 25.12 -0.43 -0.42
N ASN A 2 25.41 -1.16 -1.51
CA ASN A 2 26.10 -0.60 -2.68
C ASN A 2 25.08 0.11 -3.61
N LYS A 3 25.50 0.63 -4.77
CA LYS A 3 24.59 1.31 -5.71
C LYS A 3 23.54 0.34 -6.27
N GLU A 4 23.99 -0.78 -6.81
CA GLU A 4 23.16 -1.84 -7.39
C GLU A 4 22.05 -2.32 -6.46
N ARG A 5 22.37 -2.72 -5.22
CA ARG A 5 21.37 -3.17 -4.22
C ARG A 5 20.42 -2.05 -3.77
N ARG A 6 20.75 -0.77 -3.99
CA ARG A 6 19.82 0.34 -3.75
C ARG A 6 18.90 0.57 -4.94
N GLU A 7 19.36 0.28 -6.15
CA GLU A 7 18.52 0.31 -7.35
C GLU A 7 17.52 -0.86 -7.30
N GLU A 8 17.96 -2.06 -6.93
CA GLU A 8 17.03 -3.20 -6.69
C GLU A 8 15.95 -2.88 -5.65
N LEU A 9 16.27 -2.10 -4.62
CA LEU A 9 15.27 -1.65 -3.64
C LEU A 9 14.24 -0.69 -4.23
N LEU A 10 14.63 0.13 -5.22
CA LEU A 10 13.67 0.99 -5.90
C LEU A 10 12.76 0.16 -6.80
N ASP A 11 13.27 -0.90 -7.45
CA ASP A 11 12.43 -1.82 -8.22
C ASP A 11 11.42 -2.56 -7.30
N VAL A 12 11.79 -2.83 -6.04
CA VAL A 12 10.84 -3.38 -5.05
C VAL A 12 9.69 -2.41 -4.75
N ILE A 13 9.92 -1.09 -4.82
CA ILE A 13 8.84 -0.11 -4.65
C ILE A 13 7.80 -0.25 -5.76
N ASP A 14 8.24 -0.49 -7.00
CA ASP A 14 7.34 -0.68 -8.14
C ASP A 14 6.49 -1.96 -7.96
N LEU A 15 7.10 -3.06 -7.50
CA LEU A 15 6.35 -4.30 -7.18
C LEU A 15 5.34 -4.11 -6.03
N LEU A 16 5.66 -3.26 -5.06
CA LEU A 16 4.76 -2.89 -3.99
C LEU A 16 3.59 -2.04 -4.49
N GLU A 17 3.81 -1.19 -5.50
CA GLU A 17 2.75 -0.42 -6.14
C GLU A 17 1.80 -1.34 -6.92
N GLU A 18 2.35 -2.28 -7.71
CA GLU A 18 1.54 -3.30 -8.39
C GLU A 18 0.71 -4.13 -7.40
N ALA A 19 1.26 -4.43 -6.22
CA ALA A 19 0.52 -5.11 -5.17
C ALA A 19 -0.63 -4.26 -4.61
N LYS A 20 -0.43 -2.95 -4.43
CA LYS A 20 -1.48 -2.02 -4.02
C LYS A 20 -2.60 -1.93 -5.05
N ASP A 21 -2.26 -1.82 -6.33
CA ASP A 21 -3.25 -1.77 -7.42
C ASP A 21 -4.17 -2.99 -7.35
N ARG A 22 -3.58 -4.19 -7.24
CA ARG A 22 -4.34 -5.44 -7.13
C ARG A 22 -5.18 -5.54 -5.85
N ILE A 23 -4.69 -5.02 -4.73
CA ILE A 23 -5.47 -4.95 -3.49
C ILE A 23 -6.66 -3.99 -3.68
N GLY A 24 -6.45 -2.85 -4.34
CA GLY A 24 -7.49 -1.89 -4.70
C GLY A 24 -8.57 -2.51 -5.56
N GLU A 25 -8.20 -3.26 -6.61
CA GLU A 25 -9.15 -3.99 -7.46
C GLU A 25 -10.04 -4.94 -6.63
N ILE A 26 -9.45 -5.74 -5.73
CA ILE A 26 -10.22 -6.66 -4.87
C ILE A 26 -11.13 -5.88 -3.91
N ARG A 27 -10.66 -4.75 -3.38
CA ARG A 27 -11.44 -3.91 -2.47
C ARG A 27 -12.63 -3.25 -3.16
N GLU A 28 -12.48 -2.86 -4.43
CA GLU A 28 -13.59 -2.41 -5.29
C GLU A 28 -14.57 -3.55 -5.57
N GLU A 29 -14.08 -4.77 -5.87
CA GLU A 29 -14.93 -5.95 -6.06
C GLU A 29 -15.76 -6.29 -4.80
N GLU A 30 -15.18 -6.16 -3.61
CA GLU A 30 -15.92 -6.34 -2.34
C GLU A 30 -17.00 -5.27 -2.16
N GLU A 31 -16.72 -4.01 -2.51
CA GLU A 31 -17.69 -2.91 -2.45
C GLU A 31 -18.86 -3.13 -3.39
N ASP A 32 -18.58 -3.48 -4.65
CA ASP A 32 -19.60 -3.87 -5.64
C ASP A 32 -20.43 -5.06 -5.15
N ALA A 33 -19.77 -6.07 -4.55
CA ALA A 33 -20.45 -7.22 -4.00
C ALA A 33 -21.36 -6.84 -2.83
N LEU A 34 -20.95 -5.93 -1.94
CA LEU A 34 -21.77 -5.44 -0.84
C LEU A 34 -23.01 -4.71 -1.36
N TYR A 35 -22.83 -3.78 -2.31
CA TYR A 35 -23.95 -3.02 -2.87
C TYR A 35 -24.89 -3.86 -3.75
N SER A 36 -24.44 -5.01 -4.24
CA SER A 36 -25.31 -5.98 -4.91
C SER A 36 -26.25 -6.73 -3.96
N LEU A 37 -25.96 -6.73 -2.65
CA LEU A 37 -26.82 -7.36 -1.65
C LEU A 37 -28.10 -6.53 -1.42
N PRO A 38 -29.24 -7.17 -1.11
CA PRO A 38 -30.41 -6.49 -0.55
C PRO A 38 -30.03 -5.66 0.69
N GLU A 39 -30.65 -4.49 0.90
CA GLU A 39 -30.36 -3.58 2.02
C GLU A 39 -30.31 -4.29 3.39
N GLY A 40 -31.28 -5.17 3.68
CA GLY A 40 -31.30 -5.92 4.94
C GLY A 40 -30.14 -6.92 5.12
N LEU A 41 -29.46 -7.30 4.03
CA LEU A 41 -28.25 -8.11 4.09
C LEU A 41 -26.97 -7.27 4.15
N GLN A 42 -26.99 -6.01 3.72
CA GLN A 42 -25.87 -5.08 3.88
C GLN A 42 -25.63 -4.76 5.37
N GLU A 43 -26.70 -4.63 6.15
CA GLU A 43 -26.63 -4.45 7.62
C GLU A 43 -26.61 -5.78 8.40
N SER A 44 -26.41 -6.90 7.71
CA SER A 44 -26.29 -8.20 8.37
C SER A 44 -24.85 -8.48 8.80
N SER A 45 -24.66 -9.53 9.61
CA SER A 45 -23.32 -10.03 9.94
C SER A 45 -22.45 -10.30 8.71
N ARG A 46 -23.07 -10.69 7.59
CA ARG A 46 -22.35 -10.88 6.32
C ARG A 46 -21.88 -9.55 5.73
N GLY A 47 -22.75 -8.54 5.67
CA GLY A 47 -22.38 -7.24 5.12
C GLY A 47 -21.35 -6.51 5.99
N PHE A 48 -21.43 -6.66 7.32
CA PHE A 48 -20.38 -6.16 8.21
C PHE A 48 -19.04 -6.89 8.01
N ALA A 49 -19.05 -8.21 7.80
CA ALA A 49 -17.81 -8.94 7.51
C ALA A 49 -17.14 -8.50 6.19
N MET A 50 -17.94 -8.08 5.20
CA MET A 50 -17.42 -7.51 3.94
C MET A 50 -16.83 -6.11 4.17
N GLN A 51 -17.48 -5.27 4.97
CA GLN A 51 -16.93 -3.97 5.38
C GLN A 51 -15.61 -4.12 6.17
N ASP A 52 -15.56 -5.05 7.13
CA ASP A 52 -14.33 -5.36 7.87
C ASP A 52 -13.21 -5.85 6.94
N ALA A 53 -13.55 -6.59 5.88
CA ALA A 53 -12.60 -7.01 4.87
C ALA A 53 -12.06 -5.81 4.07
N MET A 54 -12.92 -4.89 3.62
CA MET A 54 -12.51 -3.65 2.95
C MET A 54 -11.58 -2.82 3.83
N ASP A 55 -11.95 -2.61 5.11
CA ASP A 55 -11.12 -1.89 6.09
C ASP A 55 -9.74 -2.54 6.25
N THR A 56 -9.70 -3.87 6.22
CA THR A 56 -8.45 -4.64 6.29
C THR A 56 -7.59 -4.45 5.03
N LEU A 57 -8.21 -4.43 3.85
CA LEU A 57 -7.53 -4.21 2.56
C LEU A 57 -6.95 -2.79 2.50
N ASP A 58 -7.72 -1.78 2.90
CA ASP A 58 -7.27 -0.39 3.02
C ASP A 58 -6.10 -0.28 4.03
N GLY A 59 -6.14 -1.06 5.12
CA GLY A 59 -5.03 -1.17 6.06
C GLY A 59 -3.75 -1.77 5.46
N PHE A 60 -3.86 -2.68 4.49
CA PHE A 60 -2.72 -3.23 3.77
C PHE A 60 -2.10 -2.20 2.83
N THR A 61 -2.91 -1.45 2.06
CA THR A 61 -2.39 -0.39 1.17
C THR A 61 -1.64 0.68 1.96
N ASP A 62 -2.21 1.12 3.10
CA ASP A 62 -1.57 2.05 4.04
C ASP A 62 -0.23 1.55 4.57
N SER A 63 -0.13 0.24 4.81
CA SER A 63 1.09 -0.38 5.32
C SER A 63 2.16 -0.47 4.23
N ILE A 64 1.75 -0.76 2.99
CA ILE A 64 2.63 -0.78 1.83
C ILE A 64 3.18 0.62 1.55
N ASP A 65 2.34 1.67 1.56
CA ASP A 65 2.77 3.06 1.38
C ASP A 65 3.86 3.47 2.37
N LYS A 66 3.69 3.09 3.64
CA LYS A 66 4.69 3.33 4.70
C LYS A 66 6.00 2.61 4.38
N ILE A 67 5.94 1.36 3.93
CA ILE A 67 7.13 0.58 3.58
C ILE A 67 7.83 1.19 2.35
N GLN A 68 7.09 1.57 1.30
CA GLN A 68 7.64 2.24 0.12
C GLN A 68 8.38 3.52 0.51
N CYS A 69 7.79 4.37 1.36
CA CYS A 69 8.43 5.57 1.90
C CYS A 69 9.75 5.26 2.63
N GLN A 70 9.75 4.22 3.48
CA GLN A 70 10.93 3.79 4.23
C GLN A 70 12.04 3.28 3.31
N ILE A 71 11.69 2.50 2.29
CA ILE A 71 12.63 1.98 1.29
C ILE A 71 13.22 3.14 0.49
N GLU A 72 12.40 4.08 0.02
CA GLU A 72 12.84 5.23 -0.76
C GLU A 72 13.81 6.12 0.04
N GLU A 73 13.49 6.41 1.31
CA GLU A 73 14.37 7.19 2.21
C GLU A 73 15.71 6.47 2.43
N PHE A 74 15.69 5.15 2.63
CA PHE A 74 16.88 4.36 2.85
C PHE A 74 17.75 4.22 1.59
N ALA A 75 17.13 4.01 0.43
CA ALA A 75 17.80 3.82 -0.85
C ALA A 75 18.39 5.14 -1.38
N ARG A 76 17.78 6.29 -1.11
CA ARG A 76 18.32 7.59 -1.52
C ARG A 76 19.46 8.04 -0.60
N PRO A 77 20.69 8.22 -1.11
CA PRO A 77 21.80 8.66 -0.27
C PRO A 77 21.53 10.08 0.26
N LYS A 78 21.65 10.26 1.59
CA LYS A 78 21.62 11.60 2.22
C LYS A 78 22.62 12.49 1.50
N LYS A 79 22.16 13.58 0.88
CA LYS A 79 23.03 14.59 0.25
C LYS A 79 24.07 14.97 1.30
N LYS A 80 25.36 14.71 1.04
CA LYS A 80 26.44 15.20 1.90
C LYS A 80 26.26 16.71 2.00
N GLN A 81 25.88 17.21 3.19
CA GLN A 81 26.00 18.62 3.49
C GLN A 81 27.47 18.96 3.23
N LYS A 82 27.73 19.64 2.10
CA LYS A 82 29.06 20.17 1.83
C LYS A 82 29.28 21.21 2.91
N ASN A 83 30.04 20.85 3.95
CA ASN A 83 30.60 21.79 4.90
C ASN A 83 31.36 22.84 4.09
N LYS A 84 30.72 23.99 3.86
CA LYS A 84 31.42 25.21 3.50
C LYS A 84 32.12 25.69 4.76
N LYS A 85 33.44 25.48 4.82
CA LYS A 85 34.37 26.29 5.61
C LYS A 85 35.74 26.26 4.91
N PRO A 86 36.57 27.29 5.09
CA PRO A 86 36.43 28.43 5.99
C PRO A 86 35.73 29.65 5.36
#